data_AF-A0A1G6P1G7-F1
#
_entry.id   AF-A0A1G6P1G7-F1
#
_cell.length_a   1.000
_cell.length_b   1.000
_cell.length_c   1.000
_cell.angle_alpha   90.00
_cell.angle_beta   90.00
_cell.angle_gamma   90.00
#
_symmetry.space_group_name_H-M   'P 1'
#
loop_
_entity.id
_entity.type
_entity.pdbx_description
1 polymer ?
#
loop_
_entity_poly.entity_id
_entity_poly.type
_entity_poly.pdbx_seq_one_letter_code
_entity_poly.pdbx_strand_id
1 'polypeptide(L)'
;MTAAELVDTEAMQSAVIAALQAANEENRAMRLAQCQQARGARRGRSNGGWPWRCRSAGCWACRRSSMRSWWAGMTRWIAEGPAPVSMISLRLERSPGGIRETVARARKACRGLRDRMARQRTSWRNMAMAGLTGGDGLLLLLVRHPSIGRGEVAEVFRKLWPDVTLYNLGEASPDWAMPLRDVIEITQIRRCIEPLRVVVLAQQHPVAAGLNISPRPPLHRQIGPMPCLF
;
A
#
# COMPACT_ATOMS: atom_id res chain seq x y z
N MET A 1 -6.31 15.27 -11.98
CA MET A 1 -6.91 15.83 -10.76
C MET A 1 -7.42 17.19 -11.16
N THR A 2 -8.72 17.42 -11.06
CA THR A 2 -9.35 18.67 -11.48
C THR A 2 -9.10 19.77 -10.42
N ALA A 3 -9.43 21.02 -10.76
CA ALA A 3 -9.37 22.12 -9.80
C ALA A 3 -10.35 21.91 -8.63
N ALA A 4 -11.55 21.39 -8.91
CA ALA A 4 -12.55 21.07 -7.89
C ALA A 4 -12.06 19.98 -6.92
N GLU A 5 -11.53 18.86 -7.44
CA GLU A 5 -10.97 17.78 -6.61
C GLU A 5 -9.83 18.28 -5.70
N LEU A 6 -9.06 19.27 -6.16
CA LEU A 6 -7.98 19.86 -5.39
C LEU A 6 -8.52 20.67 -4.21
N VAL A 7 -9.57 21.46 -4.42
CA VAL A 7 -10.25 22.21 -3.35
C VAL A 7 -10.81 21.24 -2.31
N ASP A 8 -11.50 20.18 -2.74
CA ASP A 8 -12.07 19.16 -1.83
C ASP A 8 -10.98 18.47 -1.02
N THR A 9 -9.85 18.15 -1.66
CA THR A 9 -8.71 17.52 -1.00
C THR A 9 -8.05 18.45 0.00
N GLU A 10 -8.02 19.76 -0.25
CA GLU A 10 -7.51 20.76 0.68
C GLU A 10 -8.46 21.01 1.86
N ALA A 11 -9.77 21.03 1.62
CA ALA A 11 -10.77 21.07 2.68
C ALA A 11 -10.64 19.86 3.61
N MET A 12 -10.50 18.66 3.02
CA MET A 12 -10.22 17.42 3.76
C MET A 12 -8.90 17.52 4.56
N GLN A 13 -7.86 18.13 3.99
CA GLN A 13 -6.59 18.32 4.70
C GLN A 13 -6.73 19.22 5.94
N SER A 14 -7.49 20.31 5.80
CA SER A 14 -7.79 21.23 6.90
C SER A 14 -8.60 20.52 8.00
N ALA A 15 -9.55 19.66 7.63
CA ALA A 15 -10.30 18.84 8.58
C ALA A 15 -9.40 17.84 9.35
N VAL A 16 -8.43 17.22 8.67
CA VAL A 16 -7.44 16.35 9.34
C VAL A 16 -6.60 17.14 10.34
N ILE A 17 -6.16 18.35 9.98
CA ILE A 17 -5.37 19.22 10.87
C ILE A 17 -6.20 19.58 12.11
N ALA A 18 -7.44 20.02 11.92
CA ALA A 18 -8.33 20.38 13.01
C ALA A 18 -8.61 19.18 13.95
N ALA A 19 -8.83 17.99 13.40
CA ALA A 19 -9.04 16.78 14.19
C ALA A 19 -7.80 16.39 15.02
N LEU A 20 -6.59 16.58 14.48
CA LEU A 20 -5.35 16.36 15.23
C LEU A 20 -5.14 17.41 16.33
N GLN A 21 -5.49 18.67 16.08
CA GLN A 21 -5.45 19.71 17.12
C GLN A 21 -6.41 19.37 18.26
N ALA A 22 -7.65 18.98 17.95
CA ALA A 22 -8.63 18.55 18.94
C ALA A 22 -8.18 17.31 19.74
N ALA A 23 -7.31 16.48 19.17
CA ALA A 23 -6.71 15.32 19.82
C ALA A 23 -5.40 15.62 20.57
N ASN A 24 -5.02 16.90 20.73
CA ASN A 24 -3.75 17.34 21.33
C ASN A 24 -2.49 16.81 20.60
N GLU A 25 -2.59 16.57 19.29
CA GLU A 25 -1.50 16.09 18.42
C GLU A 25 -0.83 17.28 17.68
N GLU A 26 -0.50 18.34 18.42
CA GLU A 26 -0.08 19.64 17.90
C GLU A 26 1.09 19.55 16.91
N ASN A 27 2.13 18.77 17.26
CA ASN A 27 3.30 18.59 16.41
C ASN A 27 2.96 17.98 15.04
N ARG A 28 2.00 17.05 15.00
CA ARG A 28 1.54 16.44 13.74
C ARG A 28 0.70 17.44 12.95
N ALA A 29 -0.23 18.12 13.61
CA ALA A 29 -1.06 19.16 12.99
C ALA A 29 -0.20 20.26 12.36
N MET A 30 0.77 20.80 13.10
CA MET A 30 1.70 21.83 12.62
C MET A 30 2.49 21.37 11.39
N ARG A 31 3.04 20.16 11.41
CA ARG A 31 3.75 19.59 10.25
C ARG A 31 2.85 19.43 9.02
N LEU A 32 1.58 19.08 9.20
CA LEU A 32 0.62 18.99 8.10
C LEU A 32 0.30 20.38 7.54
N ALA A 33 0.05 21.36 8.41
CA ALA A 33 -0.22 22.75 8.04
C ALA A 33 0.95 23.37 7.25
N GLN A 34 2.19 23.21 7.73
CA GLN A 34 3.39 23.66 7.02
C GLN A 34 3.52 23.02 5.63
N CYS A 35 3.17 21.74 5.49
CA CYS A 35 3.20 21.04 4.19
C CYS A 35 2.15 21.62 3.23
N GLN A 36 0.95 21.91 3.73
CA GLN A 36 -0.14 22.51 2.96
C GLN A 36 0.23 23.93 2.52
N GLN A 37 0.73 24.77 3.44
CA GLN A 37 1.16 26.14 3.14
C GLN A 37 2.31 26.18 2.12
N ALA A 38 3.33 25.34 2.29
CA ALA A 38 4.46 25.25 1.36
C ALA A 38 4.03 24.85 -0.06
N ARG A 39 2.93 24.08 -0.19
CA ARG A 39 2.34 23.72 -1.48
C ARG A 39 1.46 24.84 -2.06
N GLY A 40 0.68 25.52 -1.22
CA GLY A 40 -0.10 26.68 -1.64
C GLY A 40 0.78 27.79 -2.21
N ALA A 41 1.87 28.14 -1.51
CA ALA A 41 2.83 29.16 -1.93
C ALA A 41 3.52 28.87 -3.29
N ARG A 42 3.53 27.60 -3.73
CA ARG A 42 4.08 27.19 -5.03
C ARG A 42 3.14 27.40 -6.19
N ARG A 43 1.82 27.41 -5.97
CA ARG A 43 0.84 27.51 -7.07
C ARG A 43 0.95 28.81 -7.87
N GLY A 44 1.58 29.84 -7.30
CA GLY A 44 1.83 31.12 -7.96
C GLY A 44 3.31 31.39 -8.33
N ARG A 45 4.23 30.43 -8.21
CA ARG A 45 5.68 30.66 -8.50
C ARG A 45 6.25 29.64 -9.49
N SER A 46 6.86 30.14 -10.57
CA SER A 46 7.46 29.36 -11.67
C SER A 46 8.81 28.70 -11.33
N ASN A 47 9.49 29.08 -10.25
CA ASN A 47 10.85 28.58 -9.93
C ASN A 47 10.87 27.34 -9.01
N GLY A 48 10.73 26.15 -9.61
CA GLY A 48 11.80 25.14 -9.72
C GLY A 48 12.23 24.23 -8.56
N GLY A 49 11.82 24.43 -7.29
CA GLY A 49 12.22 23.49 -6.21
C GLY A 49 11.27 22.27 -6.08
N TRP A 50 11.57 21.30 -5.21
CA TRP A 50 10.54 20.39 -4.64
C TRP A 50 9.99 21.00 -3.34
N PRO A 51 8.66 21.04 -3.09
CA PRO A 51 8.15 21.67 -1.88
C PRO A 51 8.57 20.83 -0.67
N TRP A 52 8.75 21.46 0.48
CA TRP A 52 8.95 20.73 1.72
C TRP A 52 7.84 19.68 1.90
N ARG A 53 8.21 18.49 2.36
CA ARG A 53 7.29 17.36 2.51
C ARG A 53 7.31 16.89 3.96
N CYS A 54 6.15 16.89 4.60
CA CYS A 54 6.03 16.34 5.97
C CYS A 54 6.18 14.82 6.03
N ARG A 55 6.06 14.10 4.90
CA ARG A 55 6.09 12.63 4.77
C ARG A 55 5.01 11.87 5.58
N SER A 56 4.06 12.59 6.15
CA SER A 56 2.95 12.02 6.91
C SER A 56 1.91 11.39 6.00
N ALA A 57 1.30 10.29 6.44
CA ALA A 57 0.12 9.72 5.82
C ALA A 57 -1.13 10.60 5.98
N GLY A 58 -1.10 11.56 6.91
CA GLY A 58 -2.14 12.58 7.07
C GLY A 58 -2.14 13.67 6.01
N CYS A 59 -0.99 13.89 5.37
CA CYS A 59 -0.92 14.83 4.26
C CYS A 59 -1.41 14.13 2.99
N TRP A 60 -2.49 14.61 2.38
CA TRP A 60 -3.07 14.02 1.18
C TRP A 60 -2.04 13.82 0.06
N ALA A 61 -1.16 14.81 -0.15
CA ALA A 61 -0.19 14.77 -1.23
C ALA A 61 0.99 13.85 -0.92
N CYS A 62 1.47 13.85 0.33
CA CYS A 62 2.50 12.91 0.77
C CYS A 62 1.97 11.47 0.76
N ARG A 63 0.77 11.24 1.31
CA ARG A 63 0.07 9.95 1.28
C ARG A 63 -0.08 9.44 -0.13
N ARG A 64 -0.69 10.22 -1.04
CA ARG A 64 -0.87 9.86 -2.44
C ARG A 64 0.46 9.54 -3.13
N SER A 65 1.48 10.35 -2.91
CA SER A 65 2.82 10.11 -3.47
C SER A 65 3.41 8.80 -2.95
N SER A 66 3.31 8.53 -1.65
CA SER A 66 3.79 7.28 -1.06
C SER A 66 3.01 6.09 -1.62
N MET A 67 1.67 6.14 -1.61
CA MET A 67 0.80 5.07 -2.13
C MET A 67 1.12 4.74 -3.57
N ARG A 68 1.31 5.75 -4.43
CA ARG A 68 1.75 5.58 -5.83
C ARG A 68 3.12 4.93 -5.94
N SER A 69 4.09 5.37 -5.15
CA SER A 69 5.43 4.79 -5.15
C SER A 69 5.39 3.31 -4.75
N TRP A 70 4.57 2.97 -3.76
CA TRP A 70 4.39 1.57 -3.34
C TRP A 70 3.70 0.75 -4.40
N TRP A 71 2.61 1.23 -4.99
CA TRP A 71 1.90 0.54 -6.06
C TRP A 71 2.80 0.30 -7.28
N ALA A 72 3.57 1.30 -7.69
CA ALA A 72 4.56 1.16 -8.76
C ALA A 72 5.63 0.12 -8.43
N GLY A 73 6.11 0.09 -7.18
CA GLY A 73 7.04 -0.92 -6.70
C GLY A 73 6.46 -2.33 -6.72
N MET A 74 5.20 -2.51 -6.30
CA MET A 74 4.52 -3.81 -6.35
C MET A 74 4.29 -4.28 -7.79
N THR A 75 3.87 -3.36 -8.68
CA THR A 75 3.66 -3.65 -10.10
C THR A 75 4.98 -4.10 -10.74
N ARG A 76 6.09 -3.40 -10.45
CA ARG A 76 7.41 -3.77 -10.94
C ARG A 76 7.89 -5.12 -10.40
N TRP A 77 7.80 -5.33 -9.08
CA TRP A 77 8.16 -6.60 -8.43
C TRP A 77 7.48 -7.82 -9.07
N ILE A 78 6.26 -7.61 -9.54
CA ILE A 78 5.44 -8.66 -10.14
C ILE A 78 5.72 -8.81 -11.63
N ALA A 79 5.99 -7.71 -12.34
CA ALA A 79 6.32 -7.69 -13.76
C ALA A 79 7.74 -8.22 -14.09
N GLU A 80 8.68 -8.19 -13.13
CA GLU A 80 10.07 -8.64 -13.32
C GLU A 80 10.24 -10.16 -13.53
N GLY A 81 9.17 -10.96 -13.59
CA GLY A 81 9.27 -12.40 -13.84
C GLY A 81 8.24 -12.93 -14.84
N PRO A 82 8.53 -14.05 -15.53
CA PRO A 82 7.64 -14.65 -16.53
C PRO A 82 6.38 -15.31 -15.91
N ALA A 83 6.14 -15.13 -14.62
CA ALA A 83 5.03 -15.78 -13.93
C ALA A 83 3.71 -15.10 -14.30
N PRO A 84 2.60 -15.84 -14.43
CA PRO A 84 1.29 -15.24 -14.57
C PRO A 84 0.94 -14.40 -13.33
N VAL A 85 0.21 -13.32 -13.59
CA VAL A 85 -0.18 -12.32 -12.61
C VAL A 85 -1.67 -12.07 -12.75
N SER A 86 -2.39 -12.12 -11.64
CA SER A 86 -3.77 -11.68 -11.56
C SER A 86 -3.87 -10.45 -10.69
N MET A 87 -4.74 -9.52 -11.07
CA MET A 87 -5.15 -8.42 -10.22
C MET A 87 -6.55 -8.71 -9.68
N ILE A 88 -6.73 -8.49 -8.39
CA ILE A 88 -7.92 -8.87 -7.64
C ILE A 88 -8.36 -7.68 -6.79
N SER A 89 -9.64 -7.33 -6.82
CA SER A 89 -10.22 -6.40 -5.85
C SER A 89 -11.01 -7.16 -4.78
N LEU A 90 -10.79 -6.78 -3.53
CA LEU A 90 -11.43 -7.37 -2.35
C LEU A 90 -12.09 -6.26 -1.56
N ARG A 91 -13.39 -6.38 -1.28
CA ARG A 91 -14.04 -5.50 -0.31
C ARG A 91 -13.73 -6.00 1.10
N LEU A 92 -13.10 -5.17 1.90
CA LEU A 92 -12.77 -5.48 3.28
C LEU A 92 -13.89 -5.06 4.21
N GLU A 93 -14.37 -6.00 5.00
CA GLU A 93 -15.27 -5.70 6.12
C GLU A 93 -14.54 -4.84 7.15
N ARG A 94 -15.17 -3.74 7.56
CA ARG A 94 -14.61 -2.84 8.57
C ARG A 94 -14.57 -3.54 9.92
N SER A 95 -13.36 -3.65 10.48
CA SER A 95 -13.18 -4.08 11.87
C SER A 95 -13.48 -2.91 12.82
N PRO A 96 -13.96 -3.19 14.06
CA PRO A 96 -14.11 -2.18 15.10
C PRO A 96 -12.82 -1.41 15.40
N GLY A 97 -11.64 -2.05 15.32
CA GLY A 97 -10.35 -1.38 15.47
C GLY A 97 -9.83 -0.68 14.22
N GLY A 98 -10.72 -0.26 13.32
CA GLY A 98 -10.41 0.66 12.24
C GLY A 98 -9.69 0.05 11.03
N ILE A 99 -9.12 0.91 10.17
CA ILE A 99 -8.48 0.49 8.93
C ILE A 99 -7.22 -0.36 9.19
N ARG A 100 -6.47 -0.07 10.26
CA ARG A 100 -5.27 -0.84 10.62
C ARG A 100 -5.59 -2.30 10.89
N GLU A 101 -6.61 -2.54 11.73
CA GLU A 101 -7.01 -3.90 12.07
C GLU A 101 -7.65 -4.59 10.86
N THR A 102 -8.46 -3.87 10.08
CA THR A 102 -9.05 -4.36 8.83
C THR A 102 -7.96 -4.88 7.87
N VAL A 103 -6.89 -4.11 7.64
CA VAL A 103 -5.77 -4.53 6.79
C VAL A 103 -4.95 -5.66 7.43
N ALA A 104 -4.77 -5.65 8.75
CA ALA A 104 -4.08 -6.73 9.44
C ALA A 104 -4.82 -8.08 9.31
N ARG A 105 -6.16 -8.06 9.43
CA ARG A 105 -7.03 -9.21 9.18
C ARG A 105 -6.95 -9.67 7.74
N ALA A 106 -7.03 -8.75 6.78
CA ALA A 106 -6.87 -9.07 5.35
C ALA A 106 -5.51 -9.73 5.06
N ARG A 107 -4.42 -9.20 5.63
CA ARG A 107 -3.08 -9.78 5.52
C ARG A 107 -3.01 -11.19 6.12
N LYS A 108 -3.60 -11.40 7.30
CA LYS A 108 -3.69 -12.72 7.95
C LYS A 108 -4.49 -13.70 7.09
N ALA A 109 -5.61 -13.28 6.54
CA ALA A 109 -6.46 -14.08 5.66
C ALA A 109 -5.73 -14.47 4.37
N CYS A 110 -5.07 -13.52 3.70
CA CYS A 110 -4.24 -13.81 2.52
C CYS A 110 -3.12 -14.81 2.83
N ARG A 111 -2.39 -14.62 3.95
CA ARG A 111 -1.36 -15.56 4.38
C ARG A 111 -1.94 -16.95 4.66
N GLY A 112 -3.05 -17.02 5.39
CA GLY A 112 -3.74 -18.27 5.71
C GLY A 112 -4.23 -19.00 4.46
N LEU A 113 -4.72 -18.27 3.46
CA LEU A 113 -5.10 -18.82 2.16
C LEU A 113 -3.90 -19.46 1.46
N ARG A 114 -2.80 -18.70 1.30
CA ARG A 114 -1.55 -19.22 0.71
C ARG A 114 -1.09 -20.48 1.44
N ASP A 115 -1.00 -20.42 2.77
CA ASP A 115 -0.45 -21.51 3.56
C ASP A 115 -1.32 -22.76 3.53
N ARG A 116 -2.64 -22.59 3.58
CA ARG A 116 -3.59 -23.70 3.47
C ARG A 116 -3.50 -24.36 2.09
N MET A 117 -3.51 -23.56 1.03
CA MET A 117 -3.43 -24.09 -0.34
C MET A 117 -2.08 -24.74 -0.63
N ALA A 118 -0.97 -24.16 -0.17
CA ALA A 118 0.37 -24.71 -0.33
C ALA A 118 0.58 -26.05 0.40
N ARG A 119 -0.16 -26.31 1.49
CA ARG A 119 -0.20 -27.62 2.15
C ARG A 119 -0.98 -28.66 1.36
N GLN A 120 -2.04 -28.25 0.67
CA GLN A 120 -2.90 -29.14 -0.12
C GLN A 120 -2.31 -29.42 -1.52
N ARG A 121 -1.68 -28.42 -2.13
CA ARG A 121 -1.21 -28.44 -3.52
C ARG A 121 0.15 -27.75 -3.63
N THR A 122 1.15 -28.48 -4.11
CA THR A 122 2.54 -27.97 -4.21
C THR A 122 2.67 -26.79 -5.17
N SER A 123 1.82 -26.70 -6.21
CA SER A 123 1.76 -25.57 -7.15
C SER A 123 1.50 -24.21 -6.48
N TRP A 124 0.93 -24.20 -5.28
CA TRP A 124 0.61 -22.98 -4.52
C TRP A 124 1.76 -22.44 -3.66
N ARG A 125 2.87 -23.17 -3.52
CA ARG A 125 4.02 -22.74 -2.70
C ARG A 125 4.68 -21.46 -3.20
N ASN A 126 4.72 -21.30 -4.51
CA ASN A 126 5.34 -20.14 -5.18
C ASN A 126 4.38 -18.95 -5.33
N MET A 127 3.16 -19.05 -4.79
CA MET A 127 2.20 -17.95 -4.83
C MET A 127 2.64 -16.82 -3.89
N ALA A 128 2.67 -15.60 -4.41
CA ALA A 128 2.94 -14.40 -3.63
C ALA A 128 1.89 -13.33 -3.93
N MET A 129 1.65 -12.43 -2.98
CA MET A 129 0.63 -11.40 -3.05
C MET A 129 1.19 -10.06 -2.55
N ALA A 130 0.87 -8.98 -3.24
CA ALA A 130 1.08 -7.63 -2.73
C ALA A 130 -0.07 -6.73 -3.12
N GLY A 131 -0.50 -5.87 -2.21
CA GLY A 131 -1.65 -5.02 -2.42
C GLY A 131 -1.66 -3.81 -1.50
N LEU A 132 -2.58 -2.90 -1.82
CA LEU A 132 -2.79 -1.66 -1.11
C LEU A 132 -4.29 -1.43 -0.91
N THR A 133 -4.68 -1.05 0.30
CA THR A 133 -6.06 -0.60 0.54
C THR A 133 -6.21 0.89 0.22
N GLY A 134 -7.32 1.21 -0.45
CA GLY A 134 -7.89 2.55 -0.48
C GLY A 134 -8.76 2.80 0.76
N GLY A 135 -9.38 3.98 0.84
CA GLY A 135 -10.19 4.34 2.01
C GLY A 135 -11.65 3.93 1.98
N ASP A 136 -12.18 3.47 0.85
CA ASP A 136 -13.51 2.85 0.75
C ASP A 136 -13.54 1.43 1.36
N GLY A 137 -12.40 0.92 1.83
CA GLY A 137 -12.25 -0.46 2.28
C GLY A 137 -12.01 -1.43 1.14
N LEU A 138 -11.72 -0.94 -0.07
CA LEU A 138 -11.30 -1.79 -1.18
C LEU A 138 -9.79 -2.04 -1.10
N LEU A 139 -9.42 -3.33 -1.09
CA LEU A 139 -8.04 -3.79 -1.25
C LEU A 139 -7.84 -4.21 -2.70
N LEU A 140 -6.90 -3.54 -3.39
CA LEU A 140 -6.42 -4.01 -4.68
C LEU A 140 -5.17 -4.86 -4.45
N LEU A 141 -5.24 -6.13 -4.85
CA LEU A 141 -4.23 -7.15 -4.63
C LEU A 141 -3.71 -7.68 -5.96
N LEU A 142 -2.40 -7.64 -6.12
CA LEU A 142 -1.69 -8.31 -7.19
C LEU A 142 -1.24 -9.68 -6.68
N VAL A 143 -1.55 -10.73 -7.43
CA VAL A 143 -1.25 -12.12 -7.10
C VAL A 143 -0.34 -12.68 -8.17
N ARG A 144 0.87 -13.07 -7.79
CA ARG A 144 1.82 -13.79 -8.65
C ARG A 144 1.64 -15.28 -8.44
N HIS A 145 1.37 -16.03 -9.50
CA HIS A 145 0.99 -17.44 -9.41
C HIS A 145 1.58 -18.29 -10.57
N PRO A 146 2.90 -18.59 -10.54
CA PRO A 146 3.64 -19.21 -11.65
C PRO A 146 3.07 -20.53 -12.17
N SER A 147 2.43 -21.32 -11.32
CA SER A 147 2.02 -22.70 -11.62
C SER A 147 0.52 -22.94 -11.41
N ILE A 148 -0.28 -21.87 -11.35
CA ILE A 148 -1.71 -21.93 -11.09
C ILE A 148 -2.45 -21.17 -12.20
N GLY A 149 -3.50 -21.78 -12.75
CA GLY A 149 -4.37 -21.12 -13.70
C GLY A 149 -5.17 -19.98 -13.05
N ARG A 150 -5.40 -18.89 -13.79
CA ARG A 150 -6.16 -17.72 -13.28
C ARG A 150 -7.57 -18.09 -12.78
N GLY A 151 -8.24 -19.03 -13.44
CA GLY A 151 -9.56 -19.52 -13.01
C GLY A 151 -9.53 -20.19 -11.64
N GLU A 152 -8.50 -20.98 -11.35
CA GLU A 152 -8.33 -21.63 -10.05
C GLU A 152 -8.04 -20.60 -8.94
N VAL A 153 -7.21 -19.58 -9.24
CA VAL A 153 -6.99 -18.45 -8.32
C VAL A 153 -8.32 -17.77 -8.01
N ALA A 154 -9.12 -17.46 -9.03
CA ALA A 154 -10.42 -16.82 -8.87
C ALA A 154 -11.36 -17.64 -7.98
N GLU A 155 -11.48 -18.95 -8.24
CA GLU A 155 -12.35 -19.85 -7.49
C GLU A 155 -11.97 -19.90 -6.00
N VAL A 156 -10.67 -20.02 -5.71
CA VAL A 156 -10.16 -20.10 -4.34
C VAL A 156 -10.36 -18.78 -3.58
N PHE A 157 -10.15 -17.64 -4.24
CA PHE A 157 -10.44 -16.35 -3.63
C PHE A 157 -11.94 -16.15 -3.39
N ARG A 158 -12.82 -16.55 -4.32
CA ARG A 158 -14.29 -16.45 -4.18
C ARG A 158 -14.82 -17.21 -2.97
N LYS A 159 -14.22 -18.35 -2.64
CA LYS A 159 -14.60 -19.13 -1.44
C LYS A 159 -14.39 -18.36 -0.14
N LEU A 160 -13.46 -17.41 -0.11
CA LEU A 160 -13.16 -16.60 1.09
C LEU A 160 -13.73 -15.17 0.99
N TRP A 161 -13.85 -14.65 -0.22
CA TRP A 161 -14.41 -13.33 -0.53
C TRP A 161 -15.37 -13.46 -1.72
N PRO A 162 -16.68 -13.67 -1.49
CA PRO A 162 -17.65 -13.90 -2.57
C PRO A 162 -17.69 -12.78 -3.62
N ASP A 163 -17.51 -11.53 -3.18
CA ASP A 163 -17.58 -10.33 -4.02
C ASP A 163 -16.26 -9.99 -4.74
N VAL A 164 -15.34 -10.94 -4.84
CA VAL A 164 -14.04 -10.73 -5.47
C VAL A 164 -14.18 -10.47 -6.97
N THR A 165 -13.57 -9.39 -7.45
CA THR A 165 -13.50 -9.09 -8.89
C THR A 165 -12.07 -9.31 -9.39
N LEU A 166 -11.94 -9.97 -10.54
CA LEU A 166 -10.64 -10.16 -11.21
C LEU A 166 -10.50 -9.21 -12.39
N TYR A 167 -9.30 -8.66 -12.52
CA TYR A 167 -8.93 -7.72 -13.58
C TYR A 167 -7.69 -8.24 -14.32
N ASN A 168 -7.54 -7.85 -15.59
CA ASN A 168 -6.24 -7.93 -16.24
C ASN A 168 -5.31 -6.87 -15.64
N LEU A 169 -4.00 -7.15 -15.66
CA LEU A 169 -3.02 -6.21 -15.14
C LEU A 169 -3.14 -4.86 -15.86
N GLY A 170 -3.27 -3.77 -15.10
CA GLY A 170 -3.39 -2.41 -15.64
C GLY A 170 -4.82 -1.90 -15.83
N GLU A 171 -5.85 -2.76 -15.74
CA GLU A 171 -7.27 -2.33 -15.87
C GLU A 171 -7.80 -1.59 -14.64
N ALA A 172 -7.12 -1.68 -13.51
CA ALA A 172 -7.50 -1.02 -12.27
C ALA A 172 -6.28 -0.41 -11.57
N SER A 173 -6.53 0.64 -10.80
CA SER A 173 -5.56 1.26 -9.92
C SER A 173 -6.19 1.50 -8.56
N PRO A 174 -5.41 1.51 -7.46
CA PRO A 174 -5.93 1.83 -6.15
C PRO A 174 -6.57 3.21 -6.15
N ASP A 175 -7.69 3.36 -5.46
CA ASP A 175 -8.15 4.69 -5.10
C ASP A 175 -7.16 5.31 -4.10
N TRP A 176 -6.80 6.56 -4.37
CA TRP A 176 -5.89 7.35 -3.54
C TRP A 176 -6.67 8.20 -2.54
N ALA A 177 -7.97 8.38 -2.74
CA ALA A 177 -8.86 9.04 -1.82
C ALA A 177 -9.06 8.18 -0.57
N MET A 178 -9.29 8.86 0.55
CA MET A 178 -9.46 8.20 1.83
C MET A 178 -10.39 8.99 2.74
N PRO A 179 -11.38 8.34 3.39
CA PRO A 179 -12.25 9.00 4.34
C PRO A 179 -11.45 9.63 5.48
N LEU A 180 -11.95 10.77 5.96
CA LEU A 180 -11.35 11.55 7.05
C LEU A 180 -10.94 10.67 8.24
N ARG A 181 -11.84 9.79 8.70
CA ARG A 181 -11.61 8.90 9.84
C ARG A 181 -10.36 8.02 9.67
N ASP A 182 -10.16 7.47 8.47
CA ASP A 182 -9.04 6.58 8.18
C ASP A 182 -7.75 7.36 8.08
N VAL A 183 -7.81 8.56 7.48
CA VAL A 183 -6.67 9.46 7.39
C VAL A 183 -6.18 9.83 8.79
N ILE A 184 -7.08 10.19 9.70
CA ILE A 184 -6.74 10.50 11.10
C ILE A 184 -6.09 9.29 11.77
N GLU A 185 -6.73 8.11 11.68
CA GLU A 185 -6.23 6.87 12.26
C GLU A 185 -4.80 6.56 11.76
N ILE A 186 -4.56 6.57 10.45
CA ILE A 186 -3.22 6.26 9.93
C ILE A 186 -2.19 7.36 10.21
N THR A 187 -2.63 8.61 10.40
CA THR A 187 -1.72 9.71 10.78
C THR A 187 -1.19 9.52 12.18
N GLN A 188 -2.02 8.98 13.07
CA GLN A 188 -1.64 8.71 14.45
C GLN A 188 -0.63 7.55 14.55
N ILE A 189 -0.56 6.70 13.51
CA ILE A 189 0.41 5.61 13.41
C ILE A 189 1.75 6.14 12.86
N ARG A 190 2.85 5.92 13.58
CA ARG A 190 4.21 6.38 13.17
C ARG A 190 4.78 5.74 11.89
N ARG A 191 4.06 4.80 11.26
CA ARG A 191 4.56 3.95 10.16
C ARG A 191 4.18 4.41 8.75
N CYS A 192 3.91 5.71 8.57
CA CYS A 192 3.49 6.28 7.28
C CYS A 192 2.31 5.46 6.70
N ILE A 193 2.38 5.04 5.43
CA ILE A 193 1.34 4.26 4.77
C ILE A 193 1.52 2.73 4.90
N GLU A 194 2.54 2.26 5.62
CA GLU A 194 2.76 0.81 5.84
C GLU A 194 1.51 0.07 6.36
N PRO A 195 0.67 0.67 7.24
CA PRO A 195 -0.56 0.02 7.71
C PRO A 195 -1.55 -0.33 6.60
N LEU A 196 -1.50 0.35 5.46
CA LEU A 196 -2.40 0.14 4.31
C LEU A 196 -1.95 -1.01 3.39
N ARG A 197 -0.77 -1.56 3.64
CA ARG A 197 -0.11 -2.50 2.75
C ARG A 197 -0.40 -3.96 3.13
N VAL A 198 -0.69 -4.79 2.14
CA VAL A 198 -0.65 -6.25 2.25
C VAL A 198 0.55 -6.76 1.46
N VAL A 199 1.44 -7.51 2.10
CA VAL A 199 2.51 -8.28 1.43
C VAL A 199 2.53 -9.67 2.02
N VAL A 200 2.44 -10.67 1.16
CA VAL A 200 2.58 -12.08 1.47
C VAL A 200 3.55 -12.68 0.46
N LEU A 201 4.75 -13.05 0.91
CA LEU A 201 5.78 -13.62 0.04
C LEU A 201 5.43 -15.05 -0.38
N ALA A 202 6.18 -15.64 -1.31
CA ALA A 202 6.10 -17.09 -1.53
C ALA A 202 6.53 -17.86 -0.26
N GLN A 203 6.09 -19.10 -0.11
CA GLN A 203 6.72 -19.99 0.85
C GLN A 203 8.11 -20.35 0.30
N GLN A 204 9.15 -19.79 0.90
CA GLN A 204 10.51 -20.28 0.63
C GLN A 204 10.59 -21.71 1.16
N HIS A 205 11.06 -22.64 0.33
CA HIS A 205 11.69 -23.83 0.88
C HIS A 205 12.85 -23.36 1.76
N PRO A 206 13.09 -23.94 2.95
CA PRO A 206 14.41 -23.88 3.53
C PRO A 206 15.35 -24.45 2.48
N VAL A 207 16.11 -23.57 1.81
CA VAL A 207 17.24 -23.99 1.02
C VAL A 207 18.12 -24.70 2.04
N ALA A 208 18.28 -26.02 1.91
CA ALA A 208 19.28 -26.75 2.66
C ALA A 208 20.56 -25.92 2.53
N ALA A 209 21.14 -25.52 3.67
CA ALA A 209 22.26 -24.60 3.74
C ALA A 209 23.50 -25.20 3.07
N GLY A 210 23.53 -25.19 1.74
CA GLY A 210 24.69 -25.38 0.91
C GLY A 210 25.30 -24.00 0.71
N LEU A 211 26.18 -23.62 1.63
CA LEU A 211 27.08 -22.49 1.48
C LEU A 211 27.81 -22.60 0.14
N ASN A 212 27.51 -21.69 -0.78
CA ASN A 212 28.47 -21.22 -1.76
C ASN A 212 28.28 -19.71 -1.89
N ILE A 213 28.89 -19.00 -0.95
CA ILE A 213 29.08 -17.56 -0.99
C ILE A 213 30.07 -17.30 -2.14
N SER A 214 29.54 -17.04 -3.33
CA SER A 214 30.33 -16.41 -4.38
C SER A 214 30.47 -14.92 -4.04
N PRO A 215 31.68 -14.33 -4.16
CA PRO A 215 31.91 -12.94 -3.80
C PRO A 215 31.09 -12.01 -4.70
N ARG A 216 30.26 -11.19 -4.05
CA ARG A 216 29.40 -10.20 -4.71
C ARG A 216 30.29 -9.08 -5.29
N PRO A 217 30.16 -8.71 -6.57
CA PRO A 217 30.85 -7.54 -7.10
C PRO A 217 30.29 -6.26 -6.45
N PRO A 218 31.08 -5.19 -6.34
CA PRO A 218 30.72 -4.00 -5.59
C PRO A 218 29.54 -3.28 -6.24
N LEU A 219 28.49 -3.05 -5.45
CA LEU A 219 27.32 -2.26 -5.83
C LEU A 219 27.68 -0.77 -5.86
N HIS A 220 28.13 -0.29 -7.02
CA HIS A 220 28.15 1.14 -7.32
C HIS A 220 26.77 1.59 -7.81
N ARG A 221 25.87 1.96 -6.88
CA ARG A 221 24.89 3.06 -7.00
C ARG A 221 24.05 3.11 -5.73
N GLN A 222 24.23 4.20 -4.98
CA GLN A 222 23.58 4.55 -3.73
C GLN A 222 22.05 4.54 -3.86
N ILE A 223 21.40 3.46 -3.43
CA ILE A 223 20.08 3.56 -2.81
C ILE A 223 20.37 3.87 -1.35
N GLY A 224 20.28 5.14 -0.98
CA GLY A 224 20.49 5.57 0.40
C GLY A 224 19.59 4.78 1.36
N PRO A 225 20.04 4.52 2.59
CA PRO A 225 19.26 3.80 3.59
C PRO A 225 17.91 4.51 3.82
N MET A 226 16.85 3.73 4.04
CA MET A 226 15.58 4.28 4.54
C MET A 226 15.88 5.10 5.81
N PRO A 227 15.57 6.40 5.86
CA PRO A 227 15.68 7.13 7.11
C PRO A 227 14.54 6.68 8.02
N CYS A 228 14.83 5.70 8.88
CA CYS A 228 14.23 5.62 10.20
C CYS A 228 14.80 6.78 11.01
N LEU A 229 14.02 7.84 11.22
CA LEU A 229 14.36 8.88 12.18
C LEU A 229 13.13 9.13 13.06
N PHE A 230 13.30 8.72 14.33
CA PHE A 230 12.67 9.12 15.60
C PHE A 230 11.17 9.49 15.65
#